data_AF-A0A1Q8QRT3-F1
#
_entry.id   AF-A0A1Q8QRT3-F1
#
_cell.length_a   1.000
_cell.length_b   1.000
_cell.length_c   1.000
_cell.angle_alpha   90.00
_cell.angle_beta   90.00
_cell.angle_gamma   90.00
#
_symmetry.space_group_name_H-M   'P 1'
#
loop_
_entity.id
_entity.type
_entity.pdbx_description
1 polymer ?
#
loop_
_entity_poly.entity_id
_entity_poly.type
_entity_poly.pdbx_seq_one_letter_code
_entity_poly.pdbx_strand_id
1 'polypeptide(L)'
;MQTLKFFSPLTINSYPSHEYYECSADDMLEKLSSAEALYYKDEILAAIEKEKLPSEGDRGLMVYFDEDKVLAEKIYSLNPTVEEWNGELWGVMVAEVKGELTESEIKVLTDYFTGQYSDGYGEGFEQRPIKVEDGEIYVSFWNSENFFIKPEQELKQNSEPDLGCNTQTRGGM
;
A
#
# COMPACT_ATOMS: atom_id res chain seq x y z
N MET A 1 -13.67 0.68 18.66
CA MET A 1 -13.23 0.85 17.26
C MET A 1 -12.42 -0.36 16.90
N GLN A 2 -12.52 -0.80 15.65
CA GLN A 2 -11.68 -1.85 15.09
C GLN A 2 -10.83 -1.24 13.98
N THR A 3 -9.63 -1.78 13.80
CA THR A 3 -8.74 -1.39 12.70
C THR A 3 -8.83 -2.47 11.63
N LEU A 4 -9.16 -2.05 10.41
CA LEU A 4 -9.11 -2.89 9.21
C LEU A 4 -7.97 -2.39 8.32
N LYS A 5 -7.24 -3.32 7.71
CA LYS A 5 -6.16 -3.01 6.78
C LYS A 5 -6.49 -3.58 5.41
N PHE A 6 -6.24 -2.78 4.39
CA PHE A 6 -6.46 -3.16 3.00
C PHE A 6 -5.16 -3.02 2.23
N PHE A 7 -4.69 -4.13 1.68
CA PHE A 7 -3.40 -4.25 1.03
C PHE A 7 -3.53 -4.11 -0.49
N SER A 8 -2.57 -3.42 -1.10
CA SER A 8 -2.45 -3.27 -2.55
C SER A 8 -0.99 -3.35 -2.99
N PRO A 9 -0.71 -3.81 -4.22
CA PRO A 9 0.64 -3.77 -4.76
C PRO A 9 1.10 -2.32 -4.97
N LEU A 10 2.41 -2.09 -4.87
CA LEU A 10 3.05 -0.80 -5.18
C LEU A 10 3.85 -0.91 -6.47
N THR A 11 4.06 0.22 -7.12
CA THR A 11 5.09 0.36 -8.16
C THR A 11 6.11 1.37 -7.69
N ILE A 12 7.39 0.99 -7.66
CA ILE A 12 8.48 1.86 -7.24
C ILE A 12 9.46 1.99 -8.40
N ASN A 13 9.70 3.23 -8.81
CA ASN A 13 10.69 3.55 -9.82
C ASN A 13 11.85 4.31 -9.15
N SER A 14 13.07 3.94 -9.48
CA SER A 14 14.28 4.58 -8.98
C SER A 14 15.02 5.30 -10.11
N TYR A 15 15.58 6.46 -9.76
CA TYR A 15 16.44 7.27 -10.60
C TYR A 15 17.74 7.49 -9.82
N PRO A 16 18.77 6.69 -10.10
CA PRO A 16 20.00 6.80 -9.36
C PRO A 16 20.75 8.11 -9.65
N SER A 17 21.42 8.68 -8.65
CA SER A 17 22.19 9.90 -8.81
C SER A 17 23.44 9.60 -9.63
N HIS A 18 23.54 10.13 -10.84
CA HIS A 18 24.72 9.96 -11.68
C HIS A 18 25.37 11.33 -11.91
N GLU A 19 26.56 11.55 -11.36
CA GLU A 19 27.34 12.76 -11.61
C GLU A 19 28.02 12.79 -13.00
N TYR A 20 27.87 11.75 -13.84
CA TYR A 20 28.89 11.52 -14.89
C TYR A 20 28.46 11.01 -16.28
N TYR A 21 27.18 10.98 -16.67
CA TYR A 21 26.81 10.55 -18.03
C TYR A 21 25.75 11.43 -18.72
N GLU A 22 25.99 11.74 -20.00
CA GLU A 22 25.07 12.38 -20.94
C GLU A 22 23.93 11.42 -21.39
N CYS A 23 23.31 10.71 -20.45
CA CYS A 23 22.15 9.85 -20.72
C CYS A 23 20.86 10.58 -20.34
N SER A 24 19.79 10.38 -21.12
CA SER A 24 18.50 11.00 -20.83
C SER A 24 17.89 10.39 -19.56
N ALA A 25 17.12 11.17 -18.79
CA ALA A 25 16.56 10.72 -17.52
C ALA A 25 15.69 9.45 -17.64
N ASP A 26 15.00 9.27 -18.78
CA ASP A 26 14.18 8.09 -19.05
C ASP A 26 14.99 6.81 -19.28
N ASP A 27 16.23 6.92 -19.76
CA ASP A 27 17.10 5.75 -19.99
C ASP A 27 17.65 5.15 -18.67
N MET A 28 17.46 5.84 -17.54
CA MET A 28 17.97 5.46 -16.21
C MET A 28 16.87 5.11 -15.21
N LEU A 29 15.62 5.00 -15.66
CA LEU A 29 14.51 4.53 -14.83
C LEU A 29 14.67 3.04 -14.55
N GLU A 30 14.90 2.68 -13.29
CA GLU A 30 14.92 1.30 -12.84
C GLU A 30 13.68 1.01 -11.99
N LYS A 31 12.82 0.11 -12.47
CA LYS A 31 11.66 -0.38 -11.71
C LYS A 31 12.14 -1.40 -10.68
N LEU A 32 11.95 -1.09 -9.41
CA LEU A 32 12.29 -1.97 -8.30
C LEU A 32 11.21 -3.03 -8.11
N SER A 33 11.63 -4.24 -7.74
CA SER A 33 10.72 -5.26 -7.22
C SER A 33 10.19 -4.85 -5.83
N SER A 34 9.02 -5.40 -5.45
CA SER A 34 8.44 -5.15 -4.12
C SER A 34 9.37 -5.58 -2.97
N ALA A 35 10.24 -6.56 -3.20
CA ALA A 35 11.23 -7.00 -2.22
C ALA A 35 12.41 -6.01 -2.10
N GLU A 36 12.90 -5.46 -3.21
CA GLU A 36 13.93 -4.41 -3.20
C GLU A 36 13.41 -3.12 -2.55
N ALA A 37 12.13 -2.78 -2.80
CA ALA A 37 11.50 -1.61 -2.22
C ALA A 37 11.45 -1.62 -0.68
N LEU A 38 11.54 -2.80 -0.04
CA LEU A 38 11.63 -2.88 1.43
C LEU A 38 12.82 -2.14 2.00
N TYR A 39 13.92 -2.05 1.26
CA TYR A 39 15.11 -1.30 1.69
C TYR A 39 14.78 0.18 1.97
N TYR A 40 13.83 0.75 1.23
CA TYR A 40 13.43 2.17 1.33
C TYR A 40 12.18 2.39 2.19
N LYS A 41 11.75 1.39 2.96
CA LYS A 41 10.49 1.43 3.71
C LYS A 41 10.40 2.64 4.64
N ASP A 42 11.48 2.96 5.35
CA ASP A 42 11.49 4.05 6.33
C ASP A 42 11.39 5.42 5.65
N GLU A 43 12.07 5.61 4.53
CA GLU A 43 11.98 6.81 3.70
C GLU A 43 10.57 6.98 3.11
N ILE A 44 9.95 5.88 2.68
CA ILE A 44 8.57 5.89 2.17
C ILE A 44 7.58 6.24 3.28
N LEU A 45 7.73 5.67 4.48
CA LEU A 45 6.91 6.02 5.64
C LEU A 45 7.06 7.49 6.03
N ALA A 46 8.29 8.02 6.01
CA ALA A 46 8.54 9.44 6.28
C ALA A 46 7.91 10.36 5.22
N ALA A 47 7.94 9.95 3.94
CA ALA A 47 7.29 10.68 2.87
C ALA A 47 5.76 10.70 3.02
N ILE A 48 5.15 9.56 3.40
CA ILE A 48 3.71 9.45 3.67
C ILE A 48 3.31 10.37 4.83
N GLU A 49 4.09 10.39 5.91
CA GLU A 49 3.81 11.28 7.04
C GLU A 49 3.87 12.76 6.64
N LYS A 50 4.81 13.12 5.77
CA LYS A 50 4.96 14.48 5.25
C LYS A 50 3.81 14.90 4.33
N GLU A 51 3.14 13.96 3.68
CA GLU A 51 2.04 14.24 2.76
C GLU A 51 0.75 14.61 3.50
N LYS A 52 0.61 14.22 4.77
CA LYS A 52 -0.57 14.53 5.58
C LYS A 52 -0.83 16.02 5.66
N LEU A 53 -2.07 16.42 5.40
CA LEU A 53 -2.47 17.83 5.49
C LEU A 53 -3.03 18.15 6.87
N PRO A 54 -2.72 19.32 7.46
CA PRO A 54 -3.32 19.73 8.73
C PRO A 54 -4.87 19.78 8.70
N SER A 55 -5.47 19.99 7.53
CA SER A 55 -6.92 19.98 7.33
C SER A 55 -7.55 18.59 7.40
N GLU A 56 -6.78 17.52 7.14
CA GLU A 56 -7.26 16.14 7.25
C GLU A 56 -7.32 15.70 8.72
N GLY A 57 -6.40 16.19 9.55
CA GLY A 57 -6.29 15.83 10.96
C GLY A 57 -6.29 14.31 11.15
N ASP A 58 -6.93 13.84 12.22
CA ASP A 58 -7.00 12.41 12.53
C ASP A 58 -7.89 11.60 11.56
N ARG A 59 -8.74 12.29 10.77
CA ARG A 59 -9.64 11.63 9.81
C ARG A 59 -8.89 11.10 8.59
N GLY A 60 -7.73 11.69 8.26
CA GLY A 60 -6.99 11.35 7.03
C GLY A 60 -7.85 11.59 5.80
N LEU A 61 -7.75 10.69 4.81
CA LEU A 61 -8.50 10.78 3.56
C LEU A 61 -10.01 10.69 3.73
N MET A 62 -10.50 10.25 4.90
CA MET A 62 -11.93 10.19 5.20
C MET A 62 -12.62 11.57 5.16
N VAL A 63 -11.87 12.68 5.19
CA VAL A 63 -12.44 14.03 5.00
C VAL A 63 -12.99 14.25 3.58
N TYR A 64 -12.51 13.49 2.59
CA TYR A 64 -12.91 13.60 1.20
C TYR A 64 -13.96 12.56 0.79
N PHE A 65 -14.39 11.69 1.71
CA PHE A 65 -15.35 10.64 1.41
C PHE A 65 -16.79 11.18 1.39
N ASP A 66 -17.43 11.16 0.23
CA ASP A 66 -18.81 11.63 0.02
C ASP A 66 -19.74 10.62 -0.68
N GLU A 67 -19.24 9.41 -0.95
CA GLU A 67 -19.94 8.34 -1.69
C GLU A 67 -21.19 7.79 -0.96
N ASP A 68 -21.09 7.54 0.35
CA ASP A 68 -22.19 6.97 1.14
C ASP A 68 -22.23 7.54 2.57
N LYS A 69 -23.31 8.24 2.90
CA LYS A 69 -23.46 8.91 4.21
C LYS A 69 -23.58 7.94 5.39
N VAL A 70 -24.23 6.79 5.19
CA VAL A 70 -24.43 5.80 6.26
C VAL A 70 -23.11 5.10 6.55
N LEU A 71 -22.37 4.75 5.51
CA LEU A 71 -21.03 4.19 5.63
C LEU A 71 -20.05 5.19 6.26
N ALA A 72 -20.17 6.48 5.92
CA ALA A 72 -19.34 7.53 6.48
C ALA A 72 -19.48 7.69 8.01
N GLU A 73 -20.65 7.36 8.59
CA GLU A 73 -20.85 7.36 10.04
C GLU A 73 -20.08 6.23 10.74
N LYS A 74 -19.87 5.11 10.03
CA LYS A 74 -19.14 3.94 10.53
C LYS A 74 -17.63 4.13 10.44
N ILE A 75 -17.11 4.87 9.46
CA ILE A 75 -15.67 5.04 9.27
C ILE A 75 -15.17 6.26 10.04
N TYR A 76 -14.23 6.04 10.94
CA TYR A 76 -13.57 7.09 11.69
C TYR A 76 -12.37 7.69 10.93
N SER A 77 -11.48 6.90 10.36
CA SER A 77 -10.31 7.44 9.66
C SER A 77 -9.88 6.52 8.52
N LEU A 78 -9.20 7.11 7.53
CA LEU A 78 -8.59 6.42 6.41
C LEU A 78 -7.19 6.97 6.19
N ASN A 79 -6.17 6.18 6.49
CA ASN A 79 -4.78 6.60 6.44
C ASN A 79 -3.96 5.66 5.54
N PRO A 80 -3.41 6.14 4.42
CA PRO A 80 -2.42 5.42 3.64
C PRO A 80 -1.16 5.17 4.48
N THR A 81 -0.54 4.02 4.27
CA THR A 81 0.76 3.63 4.83
C THR A 81 1.38 2.54 3.94
N VAL A 82 2.56 2.06 4.31
CA VAL A 82 3.15 0.84 3.75
C VAL A 82 3.48 -0.18 4.84
N GLU A 83 3.39 -1.46 4.52
CA GLU A 83 3.75 -2.55 5.43
C GLU A 83 4.54 -3.65 4.70
N GLU A 84 5.42 -4.32 5.44
CA GLU A 84 6.09 -5.52 4.96
C GLU A 84 5.17 -6.73 5.18
N TRP A 85 5.00 -7.52 4.12
CA TRP A 85 4.36 -8.83 4.21
C TRP A 85 5.04 -9.81 3.26
N ASN A 86 5.43 -10.97 3.80
CA ASN A 86 6.08 -12.05 3.06
C ASN A 86 7.34 -11.62 2.26
N GLY A 87 8.16 -10.74 2.82
CA GLY A 87 9.38 -10.25 2.17
C GLY A 87 9.12 -9.27 1.02
N GLU A 88 7.92 -8.71 0.92
CA GLU A 88 7.55 -7.68 -0.06
C GLU A 88 6.95 -6.46 0.64
N LEU A 89 7.16 -5.27 0.07
CA LEU A 89 6.53 -4.03 0.52
C LEU A 89 5.14 -3.88 -0.14
N TRP A 90 4.13 -3.59 0.68
CA TRP A 90 2.76 -3.40 0.25
C TRP A 90 2.25 -2.01 0.61
N GLY A 91 1.41 -1.45 -0.26
CA GLY A 91 0.58 -0.31 0.07
C GLY A 91 -0.55 -0.76 0.98
N VAL A 92 -0.85 0.02 2.01
CA VAL A 92 -1.90 -0.32 2.98
C VAL A 92 -2.78 0.89 3.23
N MET A 93 -4.09 0.72 3.09
CA MET A 93 -5.06 1.66 3.65
C MET A 93 -5.46 1.15 5.03
N VAL A 94 -5.19 1.94 6.06
CA VAL A 94 -5.63 1.67 7.43
C VAL A 94 -6.96 2.38 7.67
N ALA A 95 -8.01 1.61 7.89
CA ALA A 95 -9.35 2.10 8.17
C ALA A 95 -9.72 1.84 9.64
N GLU A 96 -9.98 2.90 10.40
CA GLU A 96 -10.56 2.76 11.74
C GLU A 96 -12.09 2.82 11.63
N VAL A 97 -12.79 1.77 12.05
CA VAL A 97 -14.23 1.66 11.86
C VAL A 97 -14.98 1.35 13.17
N LYS A 98 -16.24 1.77 13.20
CA LYS A 98 -17.18 1.61 14.32
C LYS A 98 -18.09 0.42 14.03
N GLY A 99 -17.63 -0.76 14.43
CA GLY A 99 -18.35 -2.01 14.22
C GLY A 99 -17.98 -2.67 12.89
N GLU A 100 -18.77 -3.65 12.50
CA GLU A 100 -18.51 -4.47 11.32
C GLU A 100 -18.98 -3.79 10.02
N LEU A 101 -18.26 -4.08 8.95
CA LEU A 101 -18.63 -3.69 7.59
C LEU A 101 -19.18 -4.90 6.85
N THR A 102 -20.24 -4.69 6.08
CA THR A 102 -20.73 -5.71 5.15
C THR A 102 -19.82 -5.81 3.93
N GLU A 103 -19.94 -6.90 3.16
CA GLU A 103 -19.22 -7.04 1.89
C GLU A 103 -19.51 -5.90 0.91
N SER A 104 -20.74 -5.41 0.87
CA SER A 104 -21.11 -4.27 0.01
C SER A 104 -20.44 -2.97 0.47
N GLU A 105 -20.33 -2.75 1.78
CA GLU A 105 -19.64 -1.58 2.35
C GLU A 105 -18.13 -1.63 2.11
N ILE A 106 -17.53 -2.84 2.23
CA ILE A 106 -16.14 -3.07 1.86
C ILE A 106 -15.91 -2.74 0.39
N LYS A 107 -16.82 -3.16 -0.50
CA LYS A 107 -16.70 -2.85 -1.93
C LYS A 107 -16.70 -1.34 -2.20
N VAL A 108 -17.64 -0.60 -1.59
CA VAL A 108 -17.69 0.87 -1.73
C VAL A 108 -16.38 1.50 -1.25
N LEU A 109 -15.83 1.03 -0.12
CA LEU A 109 -14.55 1.51 0.38
C LEU A 109 -13.39 1.21 -0.57
N THR A 110 -13.29 -0.01 -1.11
CA THR A 110 -12.20 -0.37 -2.04
C THR A 110 -12.30 0.38 -3.36
N ASP A 111 -13.51 0.66 -3.84
CA ASP A 111 -13.73 1.49 -5.03
C ASP A 111 -13.23 2.93 -4.74
N TYR A 112 -13.56 3.49 -3.57
CA TYR A 112 -13.05 4.79 -3.14
C TYR A 112 -11.52 4.81 -2.98
N PHE A 113 -10.92 3.79 -2.36
CA PHE A 113 -9.46 3.70 -2.21
C PHE A 113 -8.76 3.62 -3.56
N THR A 114 -9.37 2.92 -4.53
CA THR A 114 -8.84 2.87 -5.90
C THR A 114 -8.80 4.25 -6.52
N GLY A 115 -9.86 5.05 -6.40
CA GLY A 115 -9.89 6.44 -6.86
C GLY A 115 -8.84 7.31 -6.16
N GLN A 116 -8.72 7.18 -4.84
CA GLN A 116 -7.70 7.90 -4.08
C GLN A 116 -6.28 7.51 -4.50
N TYR A 117 -6.02 6.25 -4.83
CA TYR A 117 -4.68 5.81 -5.26
C TYR A 117 -4.39 6.15 -6.72
N SER A 118 -5.39 6.21 -7.60
CA SER A 118 -5.17 6.48 -9.03
C SER A 118 -5.12 7.97 -9.40
N ASP A 119 -5.96 8.79 -8.77
CA ASP A 119 -6.23 10.19 -9.20
C ASP A 119 -6.26 11.18 -8.01
N GLY A 120 -6.44 10.68 -6.79
CA GLY A 120 -6.43 11.48 -5.58
C GLY A 120 -5.04 11.57 -4.95
N TYR A 121 -4.96 11.13 -3.69
CA TYR A 121 -3.73 11.07 -2.91
C TYR A 121 -2.55 10.44 -3.67
N GLY A 122 -2.77 9.30 -4.34
CA GLY A 122 -1.71 8.50 -4.95
C GLY A 122 -1.06 9.18 -6.14
N GLU A 123 -1.83 9.88 -6.98
CA GLU A 123 -1.27 10.66 -8.09
C GLU A 123 -0.33 11.76 -7.58
N GLY A 124 -0.79 12.51 -6.58
CA GLY A 124 0.03 13.54 -5.95
C GLY A 124 1.28 12.95 -5.31
N PHE A 125 1.14 11.83 -4.60
CA PHE A 125 2.27 11.17 -3.94
C PHE A 125 3.33 10.70 -4.94
N GLU A 126 2.90 10.09 -6.05
CA GLU A 126 3.79 9.61 -7.11
C GLU A 126 4.58 10.75 -7.76
N GLN A 127 4.00 11.95 -7.92
CA GLN A 127 4.69 13.09 -8.54
C GLN A 127 5.83 13.69 -7.71
N ARG A 128 6.00 13.28 -6.43
CA ARG A 128 6.99 13.87 -5.53
C ARG A 128 8.15 12.89 -5.29
N PRO A 129 9.38 13.24 -5.70
CA PRO A 129 10.53 12.38 -5.45
C PRO A 129 10.82 12.23 -3.95
N ILE A 130 11.13 11.01 -3.56
CA ILE A 130 11.70 10.68 -2.25
C ILE A 130 13.21 10.55 -2.44
N LYS A 131 13.96 11.44 -1.78
CA LYS A 131 15.43 11.42 -1.84
C LYS A 131 15.97 10.28 -0.99
N VAL A 132 16.83 9.47 -1.58
CA VAL A 132 17.53 8.35 -0.96
C VAL A 132 19.03 8.51 -1.16
N GLU A 133 19.86 7.71 -0.48
CA GLU A 133 21.33 7.82 -0.57
C GLU A 133 21.83 7.72 -2.02
N ASP A 134 21.25 6.81 -2.80
CA ASP A 134 21.68 6.50 -4.15
C ASP A 134 20.93 7.27 -5.25
N GLY A 135 20.07 8.25 -4.91
CA GLY A 135 19.29 9.00 -5.89
C GLY A 135 17.89 9.39 -5.41
N GLU A 136 16.89 9.18 -6.26
CA GLU A 136 15.50 9.47 -5.95
C GLU A 136 14.61 8.28 -6.32
N ILE A 137 13.57 8.03 -5.52
CA ILE A 137 12.53 7.05 -5.83
C ILE A 137 11.17 7.72 -5.95
N TYR A 138 10.33 7.16 -6.80
CA TYR A 138 8.96 7.57 -7.06
C TYR A 138 8.06 6.36 -6.76
N VAL A 139 7.08 6.55 -5.90
CA VAL A 139 6.23 5.47 -5.39
C VAL A 139 4.81 5.69 -5.85
N SER A 140 4.28 4.75 -6.62
CA SER A 140 2.89 4.72 -7.01
C SER A 140 2.12 3.68 -6.20
N PHE A 141 1.00 4.12 -5.62
CA PHE A 141 0.03 3.25 -4.95
C PHE A 141 -0.92 2.56 -5.94
N TRP A 142 -0.81 2.85 -7.23
CA TRP A 142 -1.72 2.34 -8.26
C TRP A 142 -0.96 1.82 -9.48
N ASN A 143 -1.57 0.90 -10.22
CA ASN A 143 -1.02 0.35 -11.46
C ASN A 143 -2.16 -0.11 -12.38
N SER A 144 -2.07 0.16 -13.68
CA SER A 144 -3.13 -0.20 -14.63
C SER A 144 -3.20 -1.70 -14.99
N GLU A 145 -2.14 -2.47 -14.74
CA GLU A 145 -2.04 -3.86 -15.20
C GLU A 145 -2.53 -4.89 -14.17
N ASN A 146 -2.03 -4.82 -12.93
CA ASN A 146 -2.21 -5.87 -11.91
C ASN A 146 -2.62 -5.31 -10.54
N PHE A 147 -3.42 -4.25 -10.52
CA PHE A 147 -3.85 -3.62 -9.29
C PHE A 147 -5.08 -4.29 -8.68
N PHE A 148 -5.03 -4.46 -7.36
CA PHE A 148 -6.13 -4.91 -6.54
C PHE A 148 -6.00 -4.33 -5.14
N ILE A 149 -7.11 -4.32 -4.41
CA ILE A 149 -7.13 -4.01 -2.99
C ILE A 149 -7.81 -5.17 -2.27
N LYS A 150 -7.15 -5.73 -1.26
CA LYS A 150 -7.67 -6.87 -0.50
C LYS A 150 -7.63 -6.60 1.00
N PRO A 151 -8.68 -6.98 1.76
CA PRO A 151 -8.60 -7.00 3.21
C PRO A 151 -7.44 -7.88 3.69
N GLU A 152 -6.81 -7.51 4.79
CA GLU A 152 -5.69 -8.25 5.39
C GLU A 152 -6.00 -9.73 5.60
N GLN A 153 -7.20 -10.04 6.08
CA GLN A 153 -7.62 -11.42 6.33
C GLN A 153 -7.62 -12.25 5.04
N GLU A 154 -8.08 -11.68 3.92
CA GLU A 154 -8.10 -12.37 2.63
C GLU A 154 -6.67 -12.55 2.08
N LEU A 155 -5.81 -11.53 2.20
CA LEU A 155 -4.44 -11.63 1.71
C LEU A 155 -3.63 -12.68 2.49
N LYS A 156 -3.72 -12.66 3.82
CA LYS A 156 -2.87 -13.48 4.70
C LYS A 156 -3.37 -14.91 4.87
N GLN A 157 -4.68 -15.17 4.80
CA GLN A 157 -5.21 -16.54 4.85
C GLN A 157 -4.82 -17.38 3.63
N ASN A 158 -4.60 -16.76 2.47
CA ASN A 158 -4.12 -17.44 1.27
C ASN A 158 -2.62 -17.80 1.31
N SER A 159 -1.92 -17.49 2.41
CA SER A 159 -0.47 -17.66 2.54
C SER A 159 -0.04 -18.72 3.58
N GLU A 160 -0.95 -19.49 4.18
CA GLU A 160 -0.54 -20.62 5.03
C GLU A 160 0.14 -21.70 4.17
N PRO A 161 1.43 -22.04 4.41
CA PRO A 161 2.05 -23.17 3.76
C PRO A 161 1.41 -24.47 4.29
N ASP A 162 1.02 -25.34 3.37
CA ASP A 162 0.67 -26.75 3.65
C ASP A 162 1.87 -27.43 4.32
N LEU A 163 1.89 -27.44 5.65
CA LEU A 163 2.80 -28.26 6.44
C LEU A 163 2.30 -29.72 6.37
N GLY A 164 2.50 -30.34 5.21
CA GLY A 164 2.36 -31.78 5.00
C GLY A 164 3.45 -32.55 5.75
N CYS A 165 3.34 -32.62 7.08
CA CYS A 165 4.19 -33.48 7.89
C CYS A 165 3.70 -34.93 7.79
N ASN A 166 4.12 -35.64 6.74
CA ASN A 166 3.97 -37.09 6.64
C ASN A 166 5.03 -37.79 7.49
N THR A 167 4.81 -37.89 8.80
CA THR A 167 5.53 -38.87 9.63
C THR A 167 4.96 -40.25 9.35
N GLN A 168 5.50 -40.95 8.35
CA GLN A 168 5.26 -42.39 8.21
C GLN A 168 6.26 -43.14 9.10
N THR A 169 5.82 -43.42 10.33
CA THR A 169 6.47 -44.35 11.25
C THR A 169 6.59 -45.71 10.60
N ARG A 170 7.82 -46.11 10.26
CA ARG A 170 8.13 -47.45 9.77
C ARG A 170 8.09 -48.42 10.96
N GLY A 171 6.97 -49.13 11.10
CA GLY A 171 6.81 -50.24 12.03
C GLY A 171 7.79 -51.36 11.73
N GLY A 172 8.27 -52.01 12.79
CA GLY A 172 9.30 -53.04 12.75
C GLY A 172 8.86 -54.39 12.18
N MET A 173 9.88 -55.20 11.90
CA MET A 173 9.93 -56.64 12.10
C MET A 173 11.29 -56.95 12.70
#